data_AF-A0ABD3U5X7-F1
#
_entry.id   AF-A0ABD3U5X7-F1
#
_cell.length_a   1.000
_cell.length_b   1.000
_cell.length_c   1.000
_cell.angle_alpha   90.00
_cell.angle_beta   90.00
_cell.angle_gamma   90.00
#
_symmetry.space_group_name_H-M   'P 1'
#
loop_
_entity.id
_entity.type
_entity.pdbx_description
1 polymer ?
#
loop_
_entity_poly.entity_id
_entity_poly.type
_entity_poly.pdbx_seq_one_letter_code
_entity_poly.pdbx_strand_id
1 'polypeptide(L)'
;MAESPPSDGEEEGKLTGGSQQLVVDDDLREMASKAAWSVSSCKPGNGVASLRDDNLDTYWQSDGAQPHLVNIQFQKKVKLQLVVLYVDFKLDESYTPSKISIRAGDGFHNLKEIKSVELVKPTGWIYISLSGSDPRETFVNTFMLQIVVLSNHLNGRDTHVRQIKVYGPRPNPIPHQPFQFTSREFITYSMLR
;
A
#
# COMPACT_ATOMS: atom_id res chain seq x y z
N MET A 1 6.02 4.12 47.51
CA MET A 1 5.64 4.62 46.18
C MET A 1 5.69 3.43 45.25
N ALA A 2 4.54 2.94 44.81
CA ALA A 2 4.49 1.86 43.83
C ALA A 2 4.74 2.47 42.44
N GLU A 3 5.75 1.99 41.73
CA GLU A 3 5.92 2.27 40.31
C GLU A 3 4.79 1.58 39.55
N SER A 4 3.98 2.39 38.86
CA SER A 4 3.01 1.91 37.89
C SER A 4 3.76 1.30 36.70
N PRO A 5 3.36 0.13 36.18
CA PRO A 5 3.95 -0.39 34.94
C PRO A 5 3.59 0.53 33.77
N PRO A 6 4.43 0.63 32.72
CA PRO A 6 4.10 1.36 31.51
C PRO A 6 2.90 0.70 30.82
N SER A 7 2.02 1.56 30.31
CA SER A 7 0.81 1.21 29.57
C SER A 7 1.19 0.68 28.17
N ASP A 8 1.26 -0.64 28.02
CA ASP A 8 1.43 -1.34 26.72
C ASP A 8 0.15 -1.23 25.87
N GLY A 9 -0.04 -0.09 25.20
CA GLY A 9 -1.29 0.16 24.45
C GLY A 9 -1.23 1.00 23.18
N GLU A 10 -0.06 1.39 22.65
CA GLU A 10 0.01 2.36 21.53
C GLU A 10 1.12 2.09 20.47
N GLU A 11 1.42 0.84 20.11
CA GLU A 11 2.35 0.54 18.99
C GLU A 11 1.71 -0.07 17.74
N GLU A 12 0.39 -0.30 17.72
CA GLU A 12 -0.28 -0.72 16.49
C GLU A 12 -0.45 0.46 15.52
N GLY A 13 0.44 0.58 14.54
CA GLY A 13 0.28 1.48 13.40
C GLY A 13 1.42 2.46 13.16
N LYS A 14 2.44 2.49 14.01
CA LYS A 14 3.62 3.35 13.81
C LYS A 14 4.69 2.61 13.01
N LEU A 15 5.05 3.14 11.85
CA LEU A 15 6.08 2.58 10.97
C LEU A 15 7.31 3.49 10.99
N THR A 16 8.47 2.92 11.32
CA THR A 16 9.75 3.62 11.38
C THR A 16 10.72 3.07 10.33
N GLY A 17 11.51 3.95 9.71
CA GLY A 17 12.47 3.56 8.67
C GLY A 17 11.81 3.16 7.33
N GLY A 18 12.48 2.30 6.57
CA GLY A 18 12.01 1.78 5.28
C GLY A 18 13.06 0.83 4.68
N SER A 19 12.63 -0.10 3.83
CA SER A 19 13.56 -1.03 3.16
C SER A 19 14.16 -0.38 1.92
N GLN A 20 15.46 -0.53 1.69
CA GLN A 20 16.12 0.01 0.49
C GLN A 20 15.79 -0.79 -0.77
N GLN A 21 15.54 -2.09 -0.61
CA GLN A 21 15.13 -2.98 -1.69
C GLN A 21 13.67 -3.38 -1.51
N LEU A 22 12.96 -3.51 -2.63
CA LEU A 22 11.63 -4.07 -2.66
C LEU A 22 11.73 -5.59 -2.61
N VAL A 23 11.31 -6.18 -1.50
CA VAL A 23 11.26 -7.63 -1.30
C VAL A 23 9.82 -7.98 -0.93
N VAL A 24 9.19 -8.84 -1.72
CA VAL A 24 7.81 -9.27 -1.52
C VAL A 24 7.79 -10.79 -1.62
N ASP A 25 6.93 -11.42 -0.83
CA ASP A 25 6.71 -12.86 -0.85
C ASP A 25 6.36 -13.36 -2.27
N ASP A 26 6.93 -14.50 -2.67
CA ASP A 26 6.70 -15.13 -3.97
C ASP A 26 5.23 -15.52 -4.18
N ASP A 27 4.50 -15.79 -3.10
CA ASP A 27 3.07 -16.10 -3.10
C ASP A 27 2.19 -14.88 -3.40
N LEU A 28 2.77 -13.68 -3.47
CA LEU A 28 2.09 -12.46 -3.86
C LEU A 28 2.37 -12.09 -5.32
N ARG A 29 1.46 -11.32 -5.90
CA ARG A 29 1.62 -10.69 -7.20
C ARG A 29 1.11 -9.26 -7.18
N GLU A 30 1.72 -8.41 -8.00
CA GLU A 30 1.24 -7.05 -8.25
C GLU A 30 -0.13 -7.11 -8.94
N MET A 31 -1.09 -6.33 -8.46
CA MET A 31 -2.50 -6.39 -8.86
C MET A 31 -2.98 -5.13 -9.59
N ALA A 32 -2.31 -4.00 -9.42
CA ALA A 32 -2.80 -2.69 -9.81
C ALA A 32 -2.22 -2.14 -11.12
N SER A 33 -1.32 -2.88 -11.78
CA SER A 33 -0.81 -2.58 -13.13
C SER A 33 -1.92 -2.35 -14.17
N LYS A 34 -3.04 -3.09 -14.08
CA LYS A 34 -4.22 -2.95 -14.97
C LYS A 34 -5.40 -2.22 -14.34
N ALA A 35 -5.25 -1.69 -13.13
CA ALA A 35 -6.30 -0.89 -12.48
C ALA A 35 -6.38 0.51 -13.12
N ALA A 36 -7.53 1.16 -12.97
CA ALA A 36 -7.66 2.58 -13.25
C ALA A 36 -7.20 3.38 -12.02
N TRP A 37 -6.36 4.39 -12.24
CA TRP A 37 -5.79 5.20 -11.18
C TRP A 37 -6.19 6.66 -11.35
N SER A 38 -6.49 7.34 -10.24
CA SER A 38 -6.67 8.79 -10.19
C SER A 38 -6.08 9.36 -8.90
N VAL A 39 -5.74 10.64 -8.92
CA VAL A 39 -5.31 11.38 -7.73
C VAL A 39 -6.25 12.55 -7.49
N SER A 40 -6.35 13.02 -6.25
CA SER A 40 -7.17 14.20 -5.90
C SER A 40 -6.71 15.47 -6.63
N SER A 41 -5.40 15.64 -6.80
CA SER A 41 -4.77 16.75 -7.49
C SER A 41 -3.35 16.36 -7.90
N CYS A 42 -2.78 17.09 -8.85
CA CYS A 42 -1.36 16.97 -9.18
C CYS A 42 -0.81 18.24 -9.80
N LYS A 43 0.47 18.53 -9.56
CA LYS A 43 1.20 19.50 -10.38
C LYS A 43 1.37 18.97 -11.81
N PRO A 44 1.41 19.84 -12.83
CA PRO A 44 1.70 19.44 -14.20
C PRO A 44 3.01 18.66 -14.29
N GLY A 45 2.97 17.47 -14.89
CA GLY A 45 4.14 16.58 -15.03
C GLY A 45 4.38 15.60 -13.87
N ASN A 46 3.76 15.82 -12.70
CA ASN A 46 3.96 15.02 -11.49
C ASN A 46 2.64 14.34 -11.07
N GLY A 47 2.03 13.59 -11.98
CA GLY A 47 0.73 12.95 -11.79
C GLY A 47 0.79 11.45 -11.51
N VAL A 48 -0.32 10.76 -11.80
CA VAL A 48 -0.47 9.30 -11.63
C VAL A 48 0.62 8.47 -12.30
N ALA A 49 1.19 8.94 -13.41
CA ALA A 49 2.22 8.22 -14.16
C ALA A 49 3.45 7.94 -13.27
N SER A 50 3.88 8.94 -12.50
CA SER A 50 5.03 8.85 -11.61
C SER A 50 4.82 7.92 -10.42
N LEU A 51 3.58 7.55 -10.09
CA LEU A 51 3.32 6.58 -9.01
C LEU A 51 3.60 5.14 -9.43
N ARG A 52 3.82 4.87 -10.72
CA ARG A 52 3.74 3.53 -11.34
C ARG A 52 4.81 3.26 -12.40
N ASP A 53 5.76 4.18 -12.57
CA ASP A 53 6.77 4.15 -13.64
C ASP A 53 8.03 3.35 -13.26
N ASP A 54 8.04 2.70 -12.10
CA ASP A 54 9.19 1.99 -11.53
C ASP A 54 10.47 2.85 -11.40
N ASN A 55 10.33 4.18 -11.35
CA ASN A 55 11.43 5.12 -11.16
C ASN A 55 11.30 5.79 -9.77
N LEU A 56 12.39 5.79 -9.00
CA LEU A 56 12.41 6.38 -7.65
C LEU A 56 12.82 7.86 -7.66
N ASP A 57 13.32 8.38 -8.79
CA ASP A 57 13.67 9.79 -8.97
C ASP A 57 12.44 10.64 -9.30
N THR A 58 11.40 10.04 -9.88
CA THR A 58 10.12 10.68 -10.18
C THR A 58 9.16 10.53 -8.99
N TYR A 59 8.15 11.41 -8.95
CA TYR A 59 7.15 11.42 -7.89
C TYR A 59 5.85 12.08 -8.33
N TRP A 60 4.75 11.59 -7.77
CA TRP A 60 3.52 12.38 -7.73
C TRP A 60 3.70 13.52 -6.74
N GLN A 61 3.31 14.71 -7.15
CA GLN A 61 3.22 15.88 -6.27
C GLN A 61 1.78 16.37 -6.27
N SER A 62 1.13 16.31 -5.11
CA SER A 62 -0.21 16.90 -4.98
C SER A 62 -0.16 18.43 -5.11
N ASP A 63 -1.31 19.02 -5.42
CA ASP A 63 -1.47 20.48 -5.54
C ASP A 63 -2.91 20.86 -5.16
N GLY A 64 -3.22 20.79 -3.86
CA GLY A 64 -4.60 20.93 -3.40
C GLY A 64 -4.77 20.98 -1.89
N ALA A 65 -6.02 20.95 -1.45
CA ALA A 65 -6.33 20.84 -0.02
C ALA A 65 -6.17 19.39 0.45
N GLN A 66 -5.69 19.22 1.68
CA GLN A 66 -5.70 17.92 2.35
C GLN A 66 -7.13 17.47 2.67
N PRO A 67 -7.39 16.16 2.71
CA PRO A 67 -6.44 15.06 2.49
C PRO A 67 -6.15 14.80 1.00
N HIS A 68 -4.93 14.34 0.69
CA HIS A 68 -4.55 13.97 -0.68
C HIS A 68 -4.88 12.51 -0.94
N LEU A 69 -5.47 12.21 -2.09
CA LEU A 69 -6.04 10.90 -2.38
C LEU A 69 -5.36 10.25 -3.58
N VAL A 70 -5.10 8.95 -3.49
CA VAL A 70 -4.83 8.07 -4.63
C VAL A 70 -5.94 7.03 -4.67
N ASN A 71 -6.69 6.99 -5.77
CA ASN A 71 -7.76 6.02 -5.98
C ASN A 71 -7.32 4.97 -6.99
N ILE A 72 -7.57 3.71 -6.66
CA ILE A 72 -7.22 2.54 -7.48
C ILE A 72 -8.50 1.72 -7.66
N GLN A 73 -9.01 1.68 -8.89
CA GLN A 73 -10.25 1.02 -9.24
C GLN A 73 -10.00 -0.20 -10.12
N PHE A 74 -10.51 -1.36 -9.70
CA PHE A 74 -10.37 -2.62 -10.39
C PHE A 74 -11.64 -2.95 -11.17
N GLN A 75 -11.50 -3.50 -12.39
CA GLN A 75 -12.65 -3.90 -13.21
C GLN A 75 -13.45 -5.08 -12.63
N LYS A 76 -12.83 -5.86 -11.74
CA LYS A 76 -13.42 -7.02 -11.06
C LYS A 76 -13.05 -6.97 -9.58
N LYS A 77 -13.81 -7.63 -8.72
CA LYS A 77 -13.49 -7.75 -7.30
C LYS A 77 -12.16 -8.49 -7.16
N VAL A 78 -11.20 -7.87 -6.48
CA VAL A 78 -9.86 -8.42 -6.25
C VAL A 78 -9.66 -8.74 -4.78
N LYS A 79 -8.75 -9.67 -4.51
CA LYS A 79 -8.19 -9.94 -3.18
C LYS A 79 -6.87 -9.21 -3.05
N LEU A 80 -6.74 -8.37 -2.03
CA LEU A 80 -5.53 -7.60 -1.75
C LEU A 80 -5.04 -7.95 -0.34
N GLN A 81 -3.73 -7.91 -0.14
CA GLN A 81 -3.08 -8.22 1.14
C GLN A 81 -2.09 -7.13 1.56
N LEU A 82 -1.48 -6.43 0.61
CA LEU A 82 -0.36 -5.55 0.90
C LEU A 82 -0.36 -4.33 -0.02
N VAL A 83 -0.17 -3.14 0.56
CA VAL A 83 0.19 -1.92 -0.16
C VAL A 83 1.63 -1.59 0.17
N VAL A 84 2.42 -1.27 -0.84
CA VAL A 84 3.81 -0.84 -0.67
C VAL A 84 3.98 0.54 -1.30
N LEU A 85 4.54 1.48 -0.55
CA LEU A 85 4.83 2.84 -1.00
C LEU A 85 6.33 3.09 -0.91
N TYR A 86 6.90 3.86 -1.84
CA TYR A 86 8.22 4.45 -1.67
C TYR A 86 8.10 5.92 -1.30
N VAL A 87 8.65 6.28 -0.14
CA VAL A 87 8.72 7.64 0.39
C VAL A 87 10.09 7.87 1.06
N ASP A 88 10.62 9.08 0.97
CA ASP A 88 11.95 9.38 1.51
C ASP A 88 11.98 10.73 2.23
N PHE A 89 11.99 10.69 3.55
CA PHE A 89 12.04 11.88 4.40
C PHE A 89 13.27 12.75 4.17
N LYS A 90 14.42 12.17 3.82
CA LYS A 90 15.65 12.92 3.61
C LYS A 90 15.61 13.70 2.31
N LEU A 91 14.93 13.17 1.29
CA LEU A 91 14.79 13.81 -0.01
C LEU A 91 13.61 14.78 -0.06
N ASP A 92 12.49 14.43 0.59
CA ASP A 92 11.21 15.12 0.43
C ASP A 92 10.84 16.02 1.61
N GLU A 93 11.52 15.92 2.77
CA GLU A 93 11.31 16.75 3.96
C GLU A 93 9.82 16.92 4.32
N SER A 94 9.28 18.15 4.18
CA SER A 94 7.87 18.47 4.47
C SER A 94 6.87 17.83 3.52
N TYR A 95 7.28 17.41 2.31
CA TYR A 95 6.40 16.72 1.37
C TYR A 95 6.17 15.24 1.74
N THR A 96 6.89 14.73 2.74
CA THR A 96 6.81 13.32 3.13
C THR A 96 5.52 13.02 3.92
N PRO A 97 4.68 12.07 3.50
CA PRO A 97 3.52 11.64 4.29
C PRO A 97 3.91 11.28 5.74
N SER A 98 3.16 11.78 6.72
CA SER A 98 3.30 11.41 8.14
C SER A 98 2.17 10.53 8.62
N LYS A 99 0.98 10.61 8.01
CA LYS A 99 -0.16 9.77 8.35
C LYS A 99 -0.90 9.35 7.09
N ILE A 100 -1.05 8.03 6.93
CA ILE A 100 -1.73 7.43 5.77
C ILE A 100 -2.91 6.58 6.29
N SER A 101 -4.07 6.77 5.68
CA SER A 101 -5.24 5.90 5.84
C SER A 101 -5.48 5.12 4.55
N ILE A 102 -5.76 3.84 4.69
CA ILE A 102 -6.16 2.97 3.59
C ILE A 102 -7.64 2.68 3.75
N ARG A 103 -8.39 2.91 2.66
CA ARG A 103 -9.82 2.65 2.58
C ARG A 103 -10.11 1.67 1.46
N ALA A 104 -11.12 0.83 1.66
CA ALA A 104 -11.57 -0.13 0.66
C ALA A 104 -13.10 -0.13 0.55
N GLY A 105 -13.62 -0.42 -0.64
CA GLY A 105 -15.05 -0.49 -0.90
C GLY A 105 -15.38 -1.02 -2.28
N ASP A 106 -16.62 -0.82 -2.73
CA ASP A 106 -17.04 -1.14 -4.09
C ASP A 106 -17.03 0.10 -5.01
N GLY A 107 -16.99 1.31 -4.43
CA GLY A 107 -16.87 2.58 -5.14
C GLY A 107 -16.75 3.78 -4.19
N PHE A 108 -16.68 4.99 -4.73
CA PHE A 108 -16.41 6.22 -3.95
C PHE A 108 -17.36 6.48 -2.77
N HIS A 109 -18.62 6.03 -2.86
CA HIS A 109 -19.67 6.30 -1.87
C HIS A 109 -19.69 5.30 -0.70
N ASN A 110 -18.93 4.19 -0.77
CA ASN A 110 -18.95 3.15 0.26
C ASN A 110 -17.57 2.74 0.77
N LEU A 111 -16.55 3.57 0.53
CA LEU A 111 -15.21 3.37 1.06
C LEU A 111 -15.23 3.40 2.59
N LYS A 112 -14.64 2.38 3.22
CA LYS A 112 -14.44 2.31 4.67
C LYS A 112 -12.95 2.26 4.96
N GLU A 113 -12.53 2.98 6.00
CA GLU A 113 -11.17 2.87 6.51
C GLU A 113 -10.94 1.47 7.07
N ILE A 114 -9.87 0.83 6.59
CA ILE A 114 -9.46 -0.52 6.98
C ILE A 114 -8.10 -0.54 7.69
N LYS A 115 -7.29 0.50 7.47
CA LYS A 115 -5.97 0.62 8.09
C LYS A 115 -5.60 2.09 8.20
N SER A 116 -4.96 2.46 9.30
CA SER A 116 -4.35 3.77 9.50
C SER A 116 -2.94 3.56 10.03
N VAL A 117 -1.97 4.26 9.46
CA VAL A 117 -0.57 4.16 9.87
C VAL A 117 0.06 5.54 10.00
N GLU A 118 0.95 5.68 10.97
CA GLU A 118 1.80 6.85 11.17
C GLU A 118 3.21 6.52 10.73
N LEU A 119 3.78 7.34 9.86
CA LEU A 119 5.13 7.18 9.35
C LEU A 119 6.05 8.14 10.08
N VAL A 120 7.15 7.65 10.65
CA VAL A 120 8.12 8.48 11.35
C VAL A 120 9.41 8.54 10.57
N LYS A 121 9.62 9.67 9.88
CA LYS A 121 10.79 9.94 9.02
C LYS A 121 11.14 8.72 8.14
N PRO A 122 10.17 8.19 7.36
CA PRO A 122 10.38 6.99 6.57
C PRO A 122 11.47 7.22 5.52
N THR A 123 12.22 6.17 5.15
CA THR A 123 13.25 6.24 4.11
C THR A 123 13.30 4.91 3.37
N GLY A 124 12.66 4.84 2.22
CA GLY A 124 12.61 3.66 1.36
C GLY A 124 11.20 3.09 1.18
N TRP A 125 11.13 1.79 0.93
CA TRP A 125 9.89 1.04 0.78
C TRP A 125 9.21 0.82 2.14
N ILE A 126 7.94 1.23 2.23
CA ILE A 126 7.05 1.10 3.37
C ILE A 126 5.98 0.07 3.03
N TYR A 127 5.82 -0.92 3.90
CA TYR A 127 4.90 -2.04 3.73
C TYR A 127 3.71 -1.85 4.67
N ILE A 128 2.52 -1.69 4.09
CA ILE A 128 1.27 -1.56 4.83
C ILE A 128 0.45 -2.83 4.59
N SER A 129 0.47 -3.73 5.58
CA SER A 129 -0.38 -4.92 5.56
C SER A 129 -1.85 -4.51 5.64
N LEU A 130 -2.65 -5.07 4.75
CA LEU A 130 -4.11 -4.94 4.73
C LEU A 130 -4.81 -6.03 5.53
N SER A 131 -4.07 -7.00 6.07
CA SER A 131 -4.63 -8.04 6.90
C SER A 131 -5.15 -7.47 8.22
N GLY A 132 -6.31 -7.97 8.65
CA GLY A 132 -6.87 -7.71 9.97
C GLY A 132 -6.17 -8.53 11.06
N SER A 133 -6.63 -8.37 12.30
CA SER A 133 -6.08 -9.09 13.46
C SER A 133 -6.49 -10.57 13.49
N ASP A 134 -7.60 -10.93 12.83
CA ASP A 134 -8.05 -12.31 12.70
C ASP A 134 -7.43 -12.97 11.45
N PRO A 135 -6.89 -14.20 11.53
CA PRO A 135 -6.40 -14.93 10.35
C PRO A 135 -7.43 -15.05 9.20
N ARG A 136 -8.73 -15.02 9.49
CA ARG A 136 -9.80 -15.01 8.49
C ARG A 136 -9.85 -13.71 7.68
N GLU A 137 -9.28 -12.64 8.22
CA GLU A 137 -9.14 -11.32 7.61
C GLU A 137 -7.78 -11.13 6.93
N THR A 138 -7.15 -12.22 6.49
CA THR A 138 -5.87 -12.16 5.76
C THR A 138 -5.97 -11.28 4.50
N PHE A 139 -7.13 -11.25 3.85
CA PHE A 139 -7.33 -10.55 2.57
C PHE A 139 -8.50 -9.57 2.62
N VAL A 140 -8.30 -8.42 1.97
CA VAL A 140 -9.36 -7.45 1.67
C VAL A 140 -9.93 -7.74 0.29
N ASN A 141 -11.24 -7.98 0.22
CA ASN A 141 -11.96 -8.19 -1.05
C ASN A 141 -12.63 -6.87 -1.47
N THR A 142 -12.19 -6.26 -2.57
CA THR A 142 -12.62 -4.90 -2.93
C THR A 142 -12.64 -4.67 -4.45
N PHE A 143 -13.47 -3.73 -4.92
CA PHE A 143 -13.35 -3.17 -6.27
C PHE A 143 -12.57 -1.85 -6.29
N MET A 144 -12.42 -1.18 -5.15
CA MET A 144 -11.77 0.12 -5.07
C MET A 144 -10.96 0.24 -3.78
N LEU A 145 -9.67 0.53 -3.95
CA LEU A 145 -8.76 0.91 -2.87
C LEU A 145 -8.50 2.42 -2.95
N GLN A 146 -8.52 3.11 -1.81
CA GLN A 146 -8.16 4.51 -1.71
C GLN A 146 -7.07 4.68 -0.66
N ILE A 147 -5.93 5.24 -1.07
CA ILE A 147 -4.82 5.63 -0.20
C ILE A 147 -4.99 7.12 0.08
N VAL A 148 -5.05 7.47 1.36
CA VAL A 148 -5.36 8.81 1.85
C VAL A 148 -4.16 9.33 2.64
N VAL A 149 -3.45 10.31 2.10
CA VAL A 149 -2.46 11.06 2.87
C VAL A 149 -3.19 12.10 3.69
N LEU A 150 -3.33 11.83 4.99
CA LEU A 150 -4.05 12.66 5.94
C LEU A 150 -3.23 13.86 6.39
N SER A 151 -1.91 13.67 6.52
CA SER A 151 -0.97 14.72 6.92
C SER A 151 0.43 14.41 6.41
N ASN A 152 1.26 15.45 6.29
CA ASN A 152 2.69 15.32 6.00
C ASN A 152 3.54 15.70 7.21
N HIS A 153 4.82 15.38 7.15
CA HIS A 153 5.80 15.85 8.13
C HIS A 153 5.95 17.38 8.06
N LEU A 154 6.41 17.99 9.15
CA LEU A 154 6.70 19.43 9.24
C LEU A 154 5.51 20.32 8.83
N ASN A 155 4.27 19.81 8.96
CA ASN A 155 3.05 20.47 8.50
C ASN A 155 3.06 20.85 7.00
N GLY A 156 3.74 20.06 6.16
CA GLY A 156 3.80 20.30 4.73
C GLY A 156 2.41 20.21 4.08
N ARG A 157 2.15 21.13 3.15
CA ARG A 157 0.85 21.27 2.48
C ARG A 157 0.63 20.15 1.46
N ASP A 158 1.54 20.01 0.51
CA ASP A 158 1.48 19.02 -0.56
C ASP A 158 2.32 17.79 -0.24
N THR A 159 2.12 16.68 -0.96
CA THR A 159 2.77 15.40 -0.68
C THR A 159 3.56 14.89 -1.87
N HIS A 160 4.68 14.21 -1.60
CA HIS A 160 5.45 13.43 -2.57
C HIS A 160 5.31 11.94 -2.27
N VAL A 161 4.91 11.19 -3.29
CA VAL A 161 4.98 9.73 -3.30
C VAL A 161 5.66 9.29 -4.58
N ARG A 162 6.74 8.52 -4.45
CA ARG A 162 7.61 8.14 -5.58
C ARG A 162 7.15 6.88 -6.28
N GLN A 163 6.54 5.96 -5.54
CA GLN A 163 6.08 4.69 -6.12
C GLN A 163 5.00 4.06 -5.26
N ILE A 164 4.02 3.40 -5.90
CA ILE A 164 2.99 2.61 -5.21
C ILE A 164 2.82 1.28 -5.93
N LYS A 165 2.87 0.19 -5.15
CA LYS A 165 2.54 -1.15 -5.62
C LYS A 165 1.52 -1.78 -4.71
N VAL A 166 0.55 -2.49 -5.29
CA VAL A 166 -0.51 -3.16 -4.54
C VAL A 166 -0.46 -4.64 -4.86
N TYR A 167 -0.42 -5.47 -3.84
CA TYR A 167 -0.25 -6.91 -3.94
C TYR A 167 -1.47 -7.67 -3.42
N GLY A 168 -1.73 -8.78 -4.09
CA GLY A 168 -2.71 -9.78 -3.69
C GLY A 168 -2.14 -11.18 -3.90
N PRO A 169 -2.88 -12.22 -3.50
CA PRO A 169 -2.42 -13.59 -3.63
C PRO A 169 -2.23 -13.96 -5.10
N ARG A 170 -1.15 -14.69 -5.38
CA ARG A 170 -0.92 -15.33 -6.67
C ARG A 170 -1.99 -16.42 -6.85
N PRO A 171 -2.73 -16.43 -7.98
CA PRO A 171 -3.68 -17.50 -8.26
C PRO A 171 -2.95 -18.82 -8.31
N ASN A 172 -3.63 -19.89 -7.88
CA ASN A 172 -3.12 -21.23 -8.11
C ASN A 172 -2.86 -21.40 -9.62
N PRO A 173 -1.61 -21.70 -10.03
CA PRO A 173 -1.31 -21.92 -11.44
C PRO A 173 -2.06 -23.11 -12.03
N ILE A 174 -2.57 -24.01 -11.18
CA ILE A 174 -3.30 -25.20 -11.59
C ILE A 174 -4.81 -24.96 -11.40
N PRO A 175 -5.59 -24.87 -12.48
CA PRO A 175 -7.04 -24.73 -12.39
C PRO A 175 -7.67 -25.90 -11.62
N HIS A 176 -8.68 -25.62 -10.80
CA HIS A 176 -9.47 -26.61 -10.03
C HIS A 176 -8.75 -27.37 -8.91
N GLN A 177 -7.50 -27.03 -8.59
CA GLN A 177 -6.81 -27.65 -7.46
C GLN A 177 -7.00 -26.83 -6.17
N PRO A 178 -7.51 -27.45 -5.06
CA PRO A 178 -7.84 -26.72 -3.84
C PRO A 178 -6.63 -26.37 -2.96
N PHE A 179 -5.45 -26.87 -3.29
CA PHE A 179 -4.20 -26.63 -2.57
C PHE A 179 -3.08 -26.24 -3.55
N GLN A 180 -2.08 -25.53 -3.04
CA GLN A 180 -0.86 -25.20 -3.77
C GLN A 180 0.23 -26.22 -3.44
N PHE A 181 0.97 -26.65 -4.46
CA PHE A 181 2.21 -27.38 -4.24
C PHE A 181 3.29 -26.41 -3.77
N THR A 182 3.90 -26.69 -2.64
CA THR A 182 4.98 -25.85 -2.07
C THR A 182 6.38 -26.34 -2.44
N SER A 183 6.51 -27.60 -2.87
CA SER A 183 7.80 -28.14 -3.28
C SER A 183 8.09 -27.87 -4.77
N ARG A 184 9.37 -27.59 -5.06
CA ARG A 184 9.86 -27.29 -6.41
C ARG A 184 9.61 -28.44 -7.39
N GLU A 185 9.70 -29.68 -6.90
CA GLU A 185 9.46 -30.90 -7.67
C GLU A 185 8.01 -30.98 -8.15
N PHE A 186 7.04 -30.81 -7.25
CA PHE A 186 5.63 -30.88 -7.62
C PHE A 186 5.19 -29.73 -8.53
N ILE A 187 5.73 -28.51 -8.32
CA ILE A 187 5.45 -27.37 -9.20
C ILE A 187 5.93 -27.65 -10.63
N THR A 188 7.14 -28.23 -10.78
CA THR A 188 7.77 -28.47 -12.10
C THR A 188 6.94 -29.38 -13.01
N TYR A 189 6.25 -30.37 -12.43
CA TYR A 189 5.42 -31.33 -13.19
C TYR A 189 3.92 -31.01 -13.16
N SER A 190 3.52 -29.87 -12.60
CA SER A 190 2.10 -29.56 -12.37
C SER A 190 1.34 -29.05 -13.60
N MET A 191 2.04 -28.62 -14.65
CA MET A 191 1.44 -28.20 -15.91
C MET A 191 2.21 -28.80 -17.09
N LEU A 192 1.48 -29.43 -18.01
CA LEU A 192 2.00 -29.74 -19.34
C LEU A 192 1.97 -28.44 -20.17
N ARG A 193 3.10 -28.06 -20.76
CA ARG A 193 3.22 -26.94 -21.70
C ARG A 193 3.05 -27.42 -23.13
#